data_AF-A0A822F2K9-F1
#
_entry.id   AF-A0A822F2K9-F1
#
_cell.length_a   1.000
_cell.length_b   1.000
_cell.length_c   1.000
_cell.angle_alpha   90.00
_cell.angle_beta   90.00
_cell.angle_gamma   90.00
#
_symmetry.space_group_name_H-M   'P 1'
#
loop_
_entity.id
_entity.type
_entity.pdbx_description
1 polymer ?
#
loop_
_entity_poly.entity_id
_entity_poly.type
_entity_poly.pdbx_seq_one_letter_code
_entity_poly.pdbx_strand_id
1 'polypeptide(L)'
;PRQLLGIPPGWYKSRSYRVRASRNPRSILQEFGTVLPDDMKIQVHDSTADLRYLVIPRRPANTQHWSREQLIPIVTRDSMIGVCDITA
;
A
#
# COMPACT_ATOMS: atom_id res chain seq x y z
N PRO A 1 3.84 5.13 -8.83
CA PRO A 1 3.87 5.32 -10.31
C PRO A 1 2.69 6.16 -10.86
N ARG A 2 2.96 7.39 -11.37
CA ARG A 2 1.91 8.34 -11.79
C ARG A 2 1.03 7.84 -12.95
N GLN A 3 1.59 7.09 -13.89
CA GLN A 3 0.84 6.55 -15.04
C GLN A 3 -0.22 5.51 -14.63
N LEU A 4 -0.06 4.87 -13.48
CA LEU A 4 -0.97 3.83 -12.98
C LEU A 4 -1.88 4.34 -11.84
N LEU A 5 -1.34 5.15 -10.93
CA LEU A 5 -2.05 5.61 -9.72
C LEU A 5 -2.51 7.07 -9.77
N GLY A 6 -2.20 7.79 -10.86
CA GLY A 6 -2.49 9.21 -11.00
C GLY A 6 -1.62 10.10 -10.10
N ILE A 7 -2.15 11.28 -9.77
CA ILE A 7 -1.45 12.27 -8.96
C ILE A 7 -1.32 11.75 -7.52
N PRO A 8 -0.13 11.80 -6.91
CA PRO A 8 0.06 11.32 -5.54
C PRO A 8 -0.77 12.15 -4.55
N PRO A 9 -1.40 11.51 -3.56
CA PRO A 9 -2.18 12.22 -2.54
C PRO A 9 -1.30 13.15 -1.70
N GLY A 10 -1.91 14.15 -1.07
CA GLY A 10 -1.19 15.17 -0.30
C GLY A 10 -0.31 14.57 0.81
N TRP A 11 -0.83 13.58 1.53
CA TRP A 11 -0.11 12.90 2.61
C TRP A 11 1.16 12.20 2.13
N TYR A 12 1.16 11.62 0.91
CA TYR A 12 2.31 10.88 0.37
C TYR A 12 3.52 11.79 0.14
N LYS A 13 3.27 13.06 -0.21
CA LYS A 13 4.32 14.06 -0.40
C LYS A 13 4.74 14.74 0.90
N SER A 14 4.01 14.53 2.00
CA SER A 14 4.27 15.21 3.27
C SER A 14 5.62 14.81 3.86
N ARG A 15 6.28 15.76 4.55
CA ARG A 15 7.53 15.47 5.27
C ARG A 15 7.33 14.41 6.35
N SER A 16 6.19 14.44 7.05
CA SER A 16 5.84 13.48 8.10
C SER A 16 5.87 12.04 7.57
N TYR A 17 5.15 11.78 6.47
CA TYR A 17 5.13 10.46 5.84
C TYR A 17 6.52 10.04 5.34
N ARG A 18 7.20 10.90 4.56
CA ARG A 18 8.49 10.56 3.93
C ARG A 18 9.58 10.21 4.93
N VAL A 19 9.65 10.92 6.06
CA VAL A 19 10.67 10.66 7.09
C VAL A 19 10.36 9.39 7.88
N ARG A 20 9.07 9.14 8.16
CA ARG A 20 8.66 8.02 9.00
C ARG A 20 8.58 6.70 8.22
N ALA A 21 8.30 6.73 6.92
CA ALA A 21 8.17 5.53 6.08
C ALA A 21 9.40 4.63 6.15
N SER A 22 10.61 5.19 6.15
CA SER A 22 11.84 4.39 6.25
C SER A 22 12.28 4.10 7.68
N ARG A 23 11.86 4.90 8.66
CA ARG A 23 12.32 4.80 10.06
C ARG A 23 11.39 3.98 10.96
N ASN A 24 10.09 4.12 10.78
CA ASN A 24 9.08 3.45 11.59
C ASN A 24 7.86 3.08 10.72
N PRO A 25 8.02 2.18 9.74
CA PRO A 25 6.96 1.83 8.81
C PRO A 25 5.73 1.20 9.50
N ARG A 26 5.92 0.36 10.53
CA ARG A 26 4.82 -0.24 11.29
C ARG A 26 3.85 0.79 11.86
N SER A 27 4.38 1.88 12.43
CA SER A 27 3.52 2.94 12.97
C SER A 27 2.66 3.63 11.92
N ILE A 28 3.19 3.84 10.70
CA ILE A 28 2.41 4.39 9.59
C ILE A 28 1.32 3.41 9.18
N LEU A 29 1.65 2.13 9.00
CA LEU A 29 0.65 1.13 8.62
C LEU A 29 -0.51 1.08 9.61
N GLN A 30 -0.21 1.15 10.92
CA GLN A 30 -1.24 1.22 11.97
C GLN A 30 -2.12 2.46 11.87
N GLU A 31 -1.58 3.63 11.53
CA GLU A 31 -2.37 4.87 11.29
C GLU A 31 -3.35 4.72 10.12
N PHE A 32 -2.99 3.91 9.12
CA PHE A 32 -3.86 3.54 8.00
C PHE A 32 -4.76 2.31 8.31
N GLY A 33 -4.78 1.83 9.55
CA GLY A 33 -5.60 0.69 9.98
C GLY A 33 -5.02 -0.68 9.63
N THR A 34 -3.79 -0.75 9.12
CA THR A 34 -3.12 -2.00 8.76
C THR A 34 -2.21 -2.47 9.88
N VAL A 35 -2.65 -3.52 10.58
CA VAL A 35 -1.89 -4.14 11.66
C VAL A 35 -1.29 -5.44 11.12
N LEU A 36 0.03 -5.46 10.95
CA LEU A 36 0.77 -6.63 10.50
C LEU A 36 1.29 -7.44 11.68
N PRO A 37 1.34 -8.79 11.57
CA PRO A 37 2.04 -9.63 12.54
C PRO A 37 3.49 -9.19 12.76
N ASP A 38 4.01 -9.41 13.97
CA ASP A 38 5.35 -8.98 14.36
C ASP A 38 6.46 -9.70 13.58
N ASP A 39 6.21 -10.95 13.20
CA ASP A 39 7.10 -11.80 12.39
C ASP A 39 7.05 -11.49 10.89
N MET A 40 6.06 -10.71 10.43
CA MET A 40 5.96 -10.32 9.03
C MET A 40 7.03 -9.28 8.67
N LYS A 41 7.89 -9.62 7.71
CA LYS A 41 8.91 -8.71 7.18
C LYS A 41 8.27 -7.54 6.43
N ILE A 42 8.73 -6.32 6.71
CA ILE A 42 8.36 -5.11 5.98
C ILE A 42 9.54 -4.66 5.13
N GLN A 43 9.29 -4.37 3.85
CA GLN A 43 10.27 -3.83 2.92
C GLN A 43 9.80 -2.48 2.41
N VAL A 44 10.61 -1.45 2.64
CA VAL A 44 10.33 -0.09 2.20
C VAL A 44 11.15 0.18 0.94
N HIS A 45 10.48 0.49 -0.16
CA HIS A 45 11.12 0.88 -1.41
C HIS A 45 11.15 2.41 -1.54
N ASP A 46 12.28 3.02 -1.21
CA ASP A 46 12.50 4.44 -1.49
C ASP A 46 12.85 4.63 -2.97
N SER A 47 12.01 5.40 -3.67
CA SER A 47 12.11 5.61 -5.12
C SER A 47 13.07 6.76 -5.43
N THR A 48 14.37 6.56 -5.16
CA THR A 48 15.42 7.60 -5.30
C THR A 48 15.94 7.75 -6.74
N ALA A 49 15.82 6.70 -7.55
CA ALA A 49 16.21 6.67 -8.96
C ALA A 49 14.97 6.68 -9.87
N ASP A 50 15.12 6.31 -11.14
CA ASP A 50 14.02 6.31 -12.12
C ASP A 50 13.04 5.13 -11.99
N LEU A 51 13.38 4.12 -11.17
CA LEU A 51 12.49 3.01 -10.89
C LEU A 51 11.23 3.49 -10.16
N ARG A 52 10.09 2.92 -10.53
CA ARG A 52 8.80 3.18 -9.90
C ARG A 52 8.18 1.86 -9.46
N TYR A 53 7.85 1.78 -8.19
CA TYR A 53 7.27 0.59 -7.59
C TYR A 53 5.75 0.71 -7.51
N LEU A 54 5.10 -0.45 -7.56
CA LEU A 54 3.68 -0.66 -7.30
C LEU A 54 3.59 -1.88 -6.39
N VAL A 55 2.78 -1.79 -5.33
CA VAL A 55 2.45 -2.95 -4.53
C VAL A 55 1.32 -3.70 -5.21
N ILE A 56 1.49 -5.02 -5.37
CA ILE A 56 0.40 -5.92 -5.73
C ILE A 56 -0.16 -6.48 -4.43
N PRO A 57 -1.36 -6.05 -4.00
CA PRO A 57 -1.91 -6.47 -2.72
C PRO A 57 -2.24 -7.97 -2.73
N ARG A 58 -2.13 -8.61 -1.56
CA ARG A 58 -2.51 -10.00 -1.38
C ARG A 58 -4.02 -10.13 -1.59
N ARG A 59 -4.46 -11.09 -2.41
CA ARG A 59 -5.89 -11.42 -2.55
C ARG A 59 -6.50 -11.76 -1.19
N PRO A 60 -7.64 -11.17 -0.78
CA PRO A 60 -8.25 -11.49 0.50
C PRO A 60 -8.75 -12.92 0.51
N ALA A 61 -8.79 -13.53 1.70
CA ALA A 61 -9.39 -14.84 1.89
C ALA A 61 -10.88 -14.84 1.44
N ASN A 62 -11.39 -16.02 1.11
CA ASN A 62 -12.78 -16.25 0.68
C ASN A 62 -13.22 -15.56 -0.61
N THR A 63 -12.31 -14.91 -1.35
CA THR A 63 -12.62 -14.29 -2.64
C THR A 63 -12.30 -15.18 -3.83
N GLN A 64 -11.92 -16.45 -3.66
CA GLN A 64 -11.40 -17.31 -4.75
C GLN A 64 -12.37 -17.46 -5.92
N HIS A 65 -13.67 -17.45 -5.63
CA HIS A 65 -14.76 -17.57 -6.59
C HIS A 65 -15.22 -16.23 -7.18
N TRP A 66 -14.67 -15.10 -6.71
CA TRP A 66 -15.04 -13.79 -7.20
C TRP A 66 -14.58 -13.58 -8.64
N SER A 67 -15.44 -12.95 -9.43
CA SER A 67 -15.09 -12.47 -10.76
C SER A 67 -14.14 -11.27 -10.68
N ARG A 68 -13.58 -10.89 -11.84
CA ARG A 68 -12.76 -9.69 -11.95
C ARG A 68 -13.53 -8.44 -11.51
N GLU A 69 -14.80 -8.34 -11.90
CA GLU A 69 -15.67 -7.19 -11.64
C GLU A 69 -15.97 -7.05 -10.14
N GLN A 70 -15.97 -8.17 -9.40
CA GLN A 70 -16.10 -8.18 -7.94
C GLN A 70 -14.77 -7.83 -7.24
N LEU A 71 -13.63 -8.18 -7.83
CA LEU A 71 -12.30 -7.87 -7.27
C LEU A 71 -11.84 -6.44 -7.52
N ILE A 72 -12.23 -5.81 -8.63
CA ILE A 72 -11.80 -4.43 -8.95
C ILE A 72 -12.15 -3.42 -7.84
N PRO A 73 -13.38 -3.39 -7.29
CA PRO A 73 -13.78 -2.39 -6.30
C PRO A 73 -12.98 -2.43 -4.99
N ILE A 74 -12.43 -3.60 -4.62
CA ILE A 74 -11.66 -3.74 -3.37
C ILE A 74 -10.19 -3.34 -3.53
N VAL A 75 -9.69 -3.19 -4.76
CA VAL A 75 -8.32 -2.73 -5.01
C VAL A 75 -8.28 -1.21 -4.97
N THR A 76 -7.78 -0.67 -3.86
CA THR A 76 -7.68 0.78 -3.65
C THR A 76 -6.30 1.30 -4.03
N ARG A 77 -6.19 2.61 -4.29
CA ARG A 77 -4.89 3.28 -4.47
C ARG A 77 -3.96 3.05 -3.28
N ASP A 78 -4.49 3.10 -2.07
CA ASP A 78 -3.70 2.99 -0.84
C ASP A 78 -3.14 1.57 -0.67
N SER A 79 -3.89 0.54 -1.11
CA SER A 79 -3.37 -0.83 -1.18
C SER A 79 -2.23 -1.00 -2.20
N MET A 80 -2.28 -0.26 -3.31
CA MET A 80 -1.23 -0.27 -4.34
C MET A 80 -0.03 0.62 -4.00
N ILE A 81 -0.16 1.53 -3.02
CA ILE A 81 0.97 2.22 -2.39
C ILE A 81 1.61 1.32 -1.32
N GLY A 82 0.82 0.43 -0.71
CA GLY A 82 1.27 -0.50 0.33
C GLY A 82 1.03 0.00 1.76
N VAL A 83 0.07 0.91 1.97
CA VAL A 83 -0.28 1.41 3.30
C VAL A 83 -1.55 0.77 3.88
N CYS A 84 -2.35 0.13 3.02
CA CYS A 84 -3.57 -0.58 3.40
C CYS A 84 -3.59 -2.02 2.85
N ASP A 85 -4.08 -2.97 3.63
CA ASP A 85 -4.52 -4.26 3.07
C ASP A 85 -5.87 -4.11 2.36
N ILE A 86 -6.15 -5.01 1.41
CA ILE A 86 -7.47 -5.10 0.77
C ILE A 86 -8.40 -6.00 1.59
N THR A 87 -9.64 -5.56 1.77
CA THR A 87 -10.70 -6.29 2.48
C THR A 87 -11.81 -6.65 1.51
N ALA A 88 -12.37 -7.86 1.66
CA ALA A 88 -13.53 -8.34 0.91
C ALA A 88 -14.83 -7.84 1.53
#